data_AF-A0A8S9MHL7-F1
#
_entry.id   AF-A0A8S9MHL7-F1
#
_cell.length_a   1.000
_cell.length_b   1.000
_cell.length_c   1.000
_cell.angle_alpha   90.00
_cell.angle_beta   90.00
_cell.angle_gamma   90.00
#
_symmetry.space_group_name_H-M   'P 1'
#
loop_
_entity.id
_entity.type
_entity.pdbx_description
1 polymer ?
#
loop_
_entity_poly.entity_id
_entity_poly.type
_entity_poly.pdbx_seq_one_letter_code
_entity_poly.pdbx_strand_id
1 'polypeptide(L)'
;MAASVDPLVVGRVIGDVLDMFIPTANMSVYFGPKHITNGCEIKPSAAVNPPKVNISGNSNELYTLVMTDPDAPSPSEPNMREWVHWSV
;
A
#
# COMPACT_ATOMS: atom_id res chain seq x y z
N MET A 1 -2.14 -25.04 14.31
CA MET A 1 -1.45 -23.85 13.75
C MET A 1 -2.53 -22.82 13.48
N ALA A 2 -2.50 -21.66 14.14
CA ALA A 2 -3.43 -20.60 13.80
C ALA A 2 -3.11 -20.16 12.36
N ALA A 3 -4.08 -20.24 11.46
CA ALA A 3 -3.92 -19.65 10.14
C ALA A 3 -3.69 -18.15 10.34
N SER A 4 -2.50 -17.67 10.01
CA SER A 4 -2.20 -16.24 10.02
C SER A 4 -3.12 -15.58 8.99
N VAL A 5 -4.10 -14.81 9.47
CA VAL A 5 -5.03 -14.08 8.61
C VAL A 5 -4.24 -13.01 7.85
N ASP A 6 -4.50 -12.87 6.55
CA ASP A 6 -3.80 -11.91 5.70
C ASP A 6 -3.98 -10.48 6.24
N PRO A 7 -2.89 -9.74 6.52
CA PRO A 7 -2.98 -8.38 7.05
C PRO A 7 -3.74 -7.41 6.14
N LEU A 8 -3.79 -7.64 4.82
CA LEU A 8 -4.57 -6.83 3.88
C LEU A 8 -6.08 -7.05 4.03
N VAL A 9 -6.49 -8.25 4.43
CA VAL A 9 -7.90 -8.55 4.76
C VAL A 9 -8.24 -7.97 6.14
N VAL A 10 -7.37 -8.13 7.13
CA VAL A 10 -7.58 -7.57 8.48
C VAL A 10 -7.69 -6.04 8.42
N GLY A 11 -6.85 -5.38 7.62
CA GLY A 11 -6.88 -3.93 7.40
C GLY A 11 -7.97 -3.46 6.44
N ARG A 12 -8.83 -4.37 5.93
CA ARG A 12 -9.90 -4.11 4.94
C ARG A 12 -9.42 -3.55 3.60
N VAL A 13 -8.11 -3.45 3.36
CA VAL A 13 -7.55 -3.03 2.06
C VAL A 13 -8.08 -3.92 0.94
N ILE A 14 -8.08 -5.23 1.16
CA ILE A 14 -8.87 -6.13 0.32
C ILE A 14 -10.35 -6.02 0.74
N GLY A 15 -11.21 -5.69 -0.22
CA GLY A 15 -12.62 -5.39 -0.03
C GLY A 15 -12.91 -3.90 -0.21
N ASP A 16 -12.15 -3.03 0.46
CA ASP A 16 -12.36 -1.58 0.34
C ASP A 16 -11.67 -0.96 -0.88
N VAL A 17 -10.50 -1.47 -1.27
CA VAL A 17 -9.64 -0.91 -2.34
C VAL A 17 -9.35 -1.94 -3.43
N LEU A 18 -9.00 -3.16 -3.03
CA LEU A 18 -8.59 -4.23 -3.96
C LEU A 18 -9.53 -5.43 -3.87
N ASP A 19 -9.72 -6.11 -4.99
CA ASP A 19 -10.27 -7.47 -4.99
C ASP A 19 -9.26 -8.47 -4.43
N MET A 20 -9.74 -9.65 -4.00
CA MET A 20 -8.87 -10.75 -3.59
C MET A 20 -7.94 -11.15 -4.75
N PHE A 21 -6.64 -11.24 -4.46
CA PHE A 21 -5.62 -11.60 -5.45
C PHE A 21 -4.58 -12.55 -4.85
N ILE A 22 -3.80 -13.20 -5.73
CA ILE A 22 -2.63 -13.99 -5.33
C ILE A 22 -1.39 -13.15 -5.68
N PRO A 23 -0.56 -12.74 -4.71
CA PRO A 23 0.65 -11.99 -4.99
C PRO A 23 1.61 -12.78 -5.89
N THR A 24 2.02 -12.20 -7.02
CA THR A 24 2.95 -12.81 -7.98
C THR A 24 4.30 -12.10 -8.08
N ALA A 25 4.40 -10.87 -7.58
CA ALA A 25 5.62 -10.09 -7.49
C ALA A 25 5.81 -9.56 -6.07
N ASN A 26 7.04 -9.59 -5.56
CA ASN A 26 7.34 -8.96 -4.28
C ASN A 26 7.69 -7.49 -4.49
N MET A 27 7.19 -6.65 -3.59
CA MET A 27 7.47 -5.23 -3.54
C MET A 27 7.98 -4.87 -2.14
N SER A 28 8.97 -3.98 -2.08
CA SER A 28 9.47 -3.39 -0.82
C SER A 28 9.52 -1.88 -0.94
N VAL A 29 8.95 -1.20 0.05
CA VAL A 29 8.81 0.26 0.07
C VAL A 29 9.56 0.82 1.26
N TYR A 30 10.34 1.88 1.03
CA TYR A 30 11.15 2.53 2.05
C TYR A 30 10.93 4.04 2.04
N PHE A 31 10.60 4.61 3.20
CA PHE A 31 10.67 6.06 3.43
C PHE A 31 11.94 6.35 4.22
N GLY A 32 12.95 6.90 3.54
CA GLY A 32 14.30 7.04 4.10
C GLY A 32 14.86 5.66 4.52
N PRO A 33 15.32 5.49 5.77
CA PRO A 33 15.83 4.20 6.26
C PRO A 33 14.71 3.24 6.71
N LYS A 34 13.45 3.68 6.79
CA LYS A 34 12.35 2.89 7.34
C LYS A 34 11.72 2.01 6.26
N HIS A 35 11.80 0.69 6.46
CA HIS A 35 11.04 -0.29 5.67
C HIS A 35 9.57 -0.31 6.10
N ILE A 36 8.65 -0.29 5.14
CA ILE A 36 7.21 -0.31 5.39
C ILE A 36 6.69 -1.74 5.32
N THR A 37 5.86 -2.09 6.29
CA THR A 37 5.10 -3.35 6.34
C THR A 37 3.62 -3.04 6.53
N ASN A 38 2.73 -3.96 6.14
CA ASN A 38 1.29 -3.78 6.28
C ASN A 38 0.91 -3.45 7.73
N GLY A 39 0.13 -2.38 7.90
CA GLY A 39 -0.30 -1.88 9.22
C GLY A 39 0.75 -1.06 9.99
N CYS A 40 1.95 -0.83 9.45
CA CYS A 40 2.95 0.02 10.11
C CYS A 40 2.57 1.50 10.01
N GLU A 41 2.49 2.18 11.16
CA GLU A 41 2.27 3.62 11.20
C GLU A 41 3.52 4.40 10.77
N ILE A 42 3.34 5.41 9.92
CA ILE A 42 4.38 6.36 9.53
C ILE A 42 3.89 7.79 9.78
N LYS A 43 4.76 8.61 10.37
CA LYS A 43 4.47 10.03 10.57
C LYS A 43 4.48 10.75 9.21
N PRO A 44 3.53 11.67 8.94
CA PRO A 44 3.55 12.46 7.70
C PRO A 44 4.88 13.16 7.44
N SER A 45 5.56 13.65 8.49
CA SER A 45 6.88 14.29 8.37
C SER A 45 7.99 13.35 7.87
N ALA A 46 7.85 12.04 8.04
CA ALA A 46 8.78 11.04 7.51
C ALA A 46 8.43 10.62 6.07
N ALA A 47 7.25 10.97 5.57
CA ALA A 47 6.72 10.61 4.26
C ALA A 47 6.63 11.79 3.27
N VAL A 48 7.32 12.90 3.56
CA VAL A 48 7.30 14.12 2.72
C VAL A 48 7.91 13.89 1.33
N ASN A 49 8.98 13.09 1.26
CA ASN A 49 9.64 12.75 0.01
C ASN A 49 9.12 11.42 -0.54
N PRO A 50 9.12 11.22 -1.87
CA PRO A 50 8.73 9.96 -2.49
C PRO A 50 9.52 8.78 -1.91
N PRO A 51 8.89 7.62 -1.69
CA PRO A 51 9.57 6.45 -1.17
C PRO A 51 10.48 5.81 -2.23
N LYS A 52 11.47 5.07 -1.77
CA LYS A 52 12.19 4.11 -2.62
C LYS A 52 11.36 2.84 -2.72
N VAL A 53 11.04 2.44 -3.95
CA VAL A 53 10.27 1.23 -4.25
C VAL A 53 11.16 0.25 -5.01
N ASN A 54 11.26 -0.98 -4.52
CA ASN A 54 11.90 -2.08 -5.22
C ASN A 54 10.82 -3.11 -5.56
N ILE A 55 10.72 -3.51 -6.82
CA ILE A 55 9.82 -4.59 -7.28
C ILE A 55 10.69 -5.71 -7.83
N SER A 56 10.55 -6.92 -7.28
CA SER A 56 11.18 -8.13 -7.82
C SER A 56 10.16 -8.90 -8.65
N GLY A 57 9.80 -8.32 -9.79
CA GLY A 57 8.93 -8.93 -10.80
C GLY A 57 9.72 -9.46 -11.99
N ASN A 58 9.01 -9.83 -13.04
CA ASN A 58 9.57 -10.22 -14.33
C ASN A 58 10.18 -9.00 -15.05
N SER A 59 11.44 -9.09 -15.46
CA SER A 59 12.14 -7.99 -16.14
C SER A 59 11.56 -7.62 -17.51
N ASN A 60 10.74 -8.50 -18.09
CA ASN A 60 10.13 -8.30 -19.41
C ASN A 60 8.71 -7.69 -19.32
N GLU A 61 8.24 -7.39 -18.12
CA GLU A 61 6.92 -6.80 -17.88
C GLU A 61 7.06 -5.34 -17.47
N LEU A 62 6.01 -4.57 -17.75
CA LEU A 62 5.84 -3.22 -17.24
C LEU A 62 4.91 -3.27 -16.03
N TYR A 63 5.26 -2.54 -14.99
CA TYR A 63 4.50 -2.43 -13.76
C TYR A 63 4.02 -0.99 -13.60
N THR A 64 2.80 -0.83 -13.08
CA THR A 64 2.26 0.46 -12.64
C THR A 64 2.19 0.47 -11.13
N LEU A 65 2.61 1.58 -10.52
CA LEU A 65 2.54 1.79 -9.08
C LEU A 65 1.53 2.88 -8.77
N VAL A 66 0.59 2.59 -7.87
CA VAL A 66 -0.39 3.56 -7.36
C VAL A 66 -0.28 3.64 -5.83
N MET A 67 -0.14 4.85 -5.30
CA MET A 67 -0.28 5.15 -3.88
C MET A 67 -1.55 5.98 -3.69
N THR A 68 -2.49 5.47 -2.91
CA THR A 68 -3.84 6.03 -2.76
C THR A 68 -4.24 6.02 -1.28
N ASP A 69 -5.00 7.03 -0.86
CA ASP A 69 -5.60 7.11 0.48
C ASP A 69 -7.12 6.86 0.36
N PRO A 70 -7.60 5.70 0.83
CA PRO A 70 -9.01 5.38 0.76
C PRO A 70 -9.81 6.10 1.86
N ASP A 71 -9.18 6.70 2.86
CA ASP A 71 -9.86 7.23 4.04
C ASP A 71 -9.99 8.76 4.01
N ALA A 72 -9.90 9.38 2.83
CA ALA A 72 -9.98 10.83 2.69
C ALA A 72 -11.44 11.35 2.76
N PRO A 73 -11.73 12.45 3.51
CA PRO A 73 -10.85 13.16 4.44
C PRO A 73 -10.75 12.49 5.82
N SER A 74 -11.64 11.56 6.15
CA SER A 74 -11.57 10.74 7.37
C SER A 74 -12.08 9.31 7.12
N PRO A 75 -11.55 8.30 7.85
CA PRO A 75 -12.00 6.91 7.70
C PRO A 75 -13.47 6.71 8.08
N SER A 76 -14.03 7.58 8.92
CA SER A 76 -15.45 7.55 9.32
C SER A 76 -16.40 8.13 8.28
N GLU A 77 -15.92 9.08 7.48
CA GLU A 77 -16.70 9.74 6.41
C GLU A 77 -15.80 9.93 5.18
N PRO A 78 -15.47 8.84 4.46
CA PRO A 78 -14.48 8.85 3.38
C PRO A 78 -15.10 9.32 2.06
N ASN A 79 -15.74 10.51 2.06
CA ASN A 79 -16.46 11.04 0.91
C ASN A 79 -15.56 11.52 -0.25
N MET A 80 -14.23 11.57 -0.03
CA MET A 80 -13.21 11.83 -1.05
C MET A 80 -12.40 10.57 -1.39
N ARG A 81 -12.84 9.38 -0.96
CA ARG A 81 -12.25 8.10 -1.36
C ARG A 81 -12.32 7.96 -2.89
N GLU A 82 -11.25 7.65 -3.61
CA GLU A 82 -9.86 7.54 -3.17
C GLU A 82 -9.03 8.77 -3.54
N TRP A 83 -8.13 9.20 -2.63
CA TRP A 83 -7.20 10.29 -2.90
C TRP A 83 -5.86 9.78 -3.41
N VAL A 84 -5.58 10.01 -4.69
CA VAL A 84 -4.34 9.54 -5.33
C VAL A 84 -3.17 10.44 -4.93
N HIS A 85 -2.19 9.87 -4.22
CA HIS A 85 -0.96 10.53 -3.81
C HIS A 85 0.16 10.41 -4.84
N TRP A 86 0.25 9.27 -5.54
CA TRP A 86 1.32 9.01 -6.49
C TRP A 86 0.91 7.97 -7.54
N SER A 87 1.33 8.20 -8.78
CA SER A 87 1.17 7.27 -9.90
C SER A 87 2.44 7.27 -10.74
N VAL A 88 2.96 6.09 -11.08
CA VAL A 88 4.12 5.88 -11.97
C VAL A 88 3.84 4.76 -12.95
#